data_AF-A0A4Y2CWI5-F1
#
_entry.id   AF-A0A4Y2CWI5-F1
#
_cell.length_a   1.000
_cell.length_b   1.000
_cell.length_c   1.000
_cell.angle_alpha   90.00
_cell.angle_beta   90.00
_cell.angle_gamma   90.00
#
_symmetry.space_group_name_H-M   'P 1'
#
loop_
_entity.id
_entity.type
_entity.pdbx_description
1 polymer ?
#
loop_
_entity_poly.entity_id
_entity_poly.type
_entity_poly.pdbx_seq_one_letter_code
_entity_poly.pdbx_strand_id
1 'polypeptide(L)'
;MNVLVKGQVFGSVKYWLYTIEWQERRLPHSHILIWLTNTLRPNQIDDIISAEIPNPSTDKNLYDIVIKNMVHGPCGAFNSLSPCLKGGNCSKIYLRQFIKETQFATDGSVVPTKEARRRRTNRNCENEI
;
A
#
# COMPACT_ATOMS: atom_id res chain seq x y z
N MET A 1 -1.91 -19.82 -1.42
CA MET A 1 -0.64 -20.19 -0.76
C MET A 1 0.32 -21.04 -1.58
N ASN A 2 -0.12 -21.95 -2.46
CA ASN A 2 0.82 -22.76 -3.26
C ASN A 2 1.83 -21.91 -4.06
N VAL A 3 1.39 -20.87 -4.77
CA VAL A 3 2.31 -19.98 -5.51
C VAL A 3 3.31 -19.29 -4.59
N LEU A 4 2.83 -18.68 -3.50
CA LEU A 4 3.70 -17.93 -2.58
C LEU A 4 4.73 -18.83 -1.86
N VAL A 5 4.31 -20.03 -1.43
CA VAL A 5 5.14 -20.94 -0.61
C VAL A 5 5.92 -21.93 -1.47
N LYS A 6 5.24 -22.70 -2.33
CA LYS A 6 5.89 -23.71 -3.19
C LYS A 6 6.63 -23.07 -4.35
N GLY A 7 6.09 -21.98 -4.90
CA GLY A 7 6.78 -21.18 -5.91
C GLY A 7 7.88 -20.28 -5.34
N GLN A 8 8.04 -20.23 -4.01
CA GLN A 8 9.08 -19.48 -3.31
C GLN A 8 9.19 -18.02 -3.77
N VAL A 9 8.05 -17.36 -4.03
CA VAL A 9 8.00 -15.98 -4.55
C VAL A 9 8.76 -15.00 -3.65
N PHE A 10 8.71 -15.22 -2.33
CA PHE A 10 9.40 -14.42 -1.33
C PHE A 10 10.65 -15.12 -0.75
N GLY A 11 11.08 -16.22 -1.36
CA GLY A 11 12.11 -17.12 -0.83
C GLY A 11 11.56 -18.22 0.08
N SER A 12 12.45 -18.82 0.88
CA SER A 12 12.09 -19.91 1.80
C SER A 12 11.18 -19.41 2.92
N VAL A 13 10.02 -20.05 3.08
CA VAL A 13 9.01 -19.71 4.09
C VAL A 13 9.06 -20.72 5.24
N LYS A 14 9.16 -20.23 6.47
CA LYS A 14 9.12 -21.04 7.69
C LYS A 14 7.69 -21.31 8.15
N TYR A 15 6.87 -20.25 8.23
CA TYR A 15 5.45 -20.33 8.61
C TYR A 15 4.65 -19.31 7.80
N TRP A 16 3.33 -19.51 7.71
CA TRP A 16 2.42 -18.54 7.13
C TRP A 16 1.04 -18.62 7.78
N LEU A 17 0.33 -17.50 7.77
CA LEU A 17 -1.05 -17.35 8.22
C LEU A 17 -1.78 -16.44 7.24
N TYR A 18 -3.06 -16.69 6.99
CA TYR A 18 -3.91 -15.72 6.31
C TYR A 18 -5.30 -15.68 6.91
N THR A 19 -5.90 -14.50 6.86
CA THR A 19 -7.32 -14.28 7.17
C THR A 19 -7.96 -13.51 6.03
N ILE A 20 -9.28 -13.65 5.90
CA ILE A 20 -10.09 -12.86 4.99
C ILE A 20 -11.12 -12.14 5.84
N GLU A 21 -11.14 -10.82 5.72
CA GLU A 21 -12.04 -9.92 6.41
C GLU A 21 -12.80 -9.09 5.39
N TRP A 22 -14.02 -8.68 5.74
CA TRP A 22 -14.82 -7.81 4.89
C TRP A 22 -14.65 -6.37 5.35
N GLN A 23 -14.10 -5.51 4.48
CA GLN A 23 -13.99 -4.09 4.78
C GLN A 23 -15.38 -3.40 4.77
N GLU A 24 -15.45 -2.20 5.35
CA GLU A 24 -16.62 -1.28 5.46
C GLU A 24 -17.34 -0.93 4.12
N ARG A 25 -17.01 -1.60 3.02
CA ARG A 25 -17.65 -1.46 1.71
C ARG A 25 -17.94 -2.81 1.05
N ARG A 26 -18.01 -3.89 1.84
CA ARG A 26 -18.19 -5.28 1.38
C ARG A 26 -17.15 -5.72 0.36
N LEU A 27 -15.94 -5.17 0.44
CA LEU A 27 -14.82 -5.66 -0.33
C LEU A 27 -14.07 -6.71 0.50
N PRO A 28 -13.78 -7.89 -0.06
CA PRO A 28 -12.95 -8.86 0.62
C PRO A 28 -11.53 -8.30 0.72
N HIS A 29 -10.98 -8.32 1.92
CA HIS A 29 -9.61 -7.93 2.21
C HIS A 29 -8.90 -9.10 2.87
N SER A 30 -7.71 -9.42 2.39
CA SER A 30 -6.93 -10.51 2.96
C SER A 30 -5.73 -9.96 3.70
N HIS A 31 -5.60 -10.37 4.96
CA HIS A 31 -4.35 -10.23 5.70
C HIS A 31 -3.55 -11.51 5.50
N ILE A 32 -2.34 -11.39 4.96
CA ILE A 32 -1.43 -12.51 4.74
C ILE A 32 -0.14 -12.21 5.51
N LEU A 33 0.22 -13.11 6.42
CA LEU A 33 1.46 -13.03 7.20
C LEU A 33 2.37 -14.19 6.83
N ILE A 34 3.62 -13.87 6.47
CA ILE A 34 4.60 -14.84 5.99
C ILE A 34 5.89 -14.63 6.78
N TRP A 35 6.38 -15.69 7.42
CA TRP A 35 7.67 -15.70 8.10
C TRP A 35 8.70 -16.37 7.21
N LEU A 36 9.68 -15.60 6.76
CA LEU A 36 10.77 -16.11 5.94
C LEU A 36 11.85 -16.78 6.80
N THR A 37 12.53 -17.77 6.24
CA THR A 37 13.68 -18.42 6.91
C THR A 37 14.85 -17.45 7.03
N ASN A 38 15.04 -16.59 6.02
CA ASN A 38 16.12 -15.60 5.98
C ASN A 38 15.54 -14.20 6.17
N THR A 39 16.22 -13.38 6.97
CA THR A 39 15.83 -11.98 7.17
C THR A 39 16.09 -11.17 5.89
N LEU A 40 15.08 -10.42 5.45
CA LEU A 40 15.24 -9.46 4.34
C LEU A 40 15.96 -8.21 4.82
N ARG A 41 16.90 -7.71 4.02
CA ARG A 41 17.47 -6.37 4.23
C ARG A 41 16.48 -5.31 3.77
N PRO A 42 16.50 -4.09 4.34
CA PRO A 42 15.52 -3.05 3.99
C PRO A 42 15.47 -2.73 2.49
N ASN A 43 16.61 -2.73 1.81
CA ASN A 43 16.70 -2.49 0.38
C ASN A 43 16.08 -3.61 -0.49
N GLN A 44 15.92 -4.83 0.05
CA GLN A 44 15.25 -5.94 -0.65
C GLN A 44 13.74 -5.91 -0.47
N ILE A 45 13.22 -5.14 0.50
CA ILE A 45 11.78 -5.04 0.77
C ILE A 45 11.08 -4.35 -0.39
N ASP A 46 11.64 -3.26 -0.90
CA ASP A 46 11.02 -2.46 -1.98
C ASP A 46 10.97 -3.21 -3.32
N ASP A 47 11.89 -4.16 -3.55
CA ASP A 47 11.87 -5.04 -4.73
C ASP A 47 10.73 -6.07 -4.68
N ILE A 48 10.31 -6.44 -3.46
CA ILE A 48 9.35 -7.53 -3.21
C ILE A 48 7.94 -6.97 -2.96
N ILE A 49 7.85 -5.84 -2.25
CA ILE A 49 6.61 -5.21 -1.83
C ILE A 49 6.50 -3.89 -2.56
N SER A 50 5.61 -3.87 -3.55
CA SER A 50 5.20 -2.65 -4.23
C SER A 50 3.68 -2.65 -4.41
N ALA A 51 3.12 -1.47 -4.53
CA ALA A 51 1.75 -1.28 -5.02
C ALA A 51 1.85 -0.45 -6.30
N GLU A 52 1.05 -0.72 -7.33
CA GLU A 52 1.04 0.06 -8.57
C GLU A 52 -0.38 0.58 -8.84
N ILE A 53 -0.51 1.78 -9.43
CA ILE A 53 -1.79 2.25 -9.95
C ILE A 53 -1.86 1.73 -11.39
N PRO A 54 -2.93 1.02 -11.77
CA PRO A 54 -3.09 0.51 -13.13
C PRO A 54 -2.95 1.62 -14.16
N ASN A 55 -2.47 1.32 -15.37
CA ASN A 55 -2.48 2.32 -16.43
C ASN A 55 -3.88 2.40 -17.06
N PRO A 56 -4.57 3.55 -17.05
CA PRO A 56 -5.90 3.68 -17.64
C PRO A 56 -5.92 3.40 -19.15
N SER A 57 -4.78 3.57 -19.85
CA SER A 57 -4.68 3.24 -21.28
C SER A 57 -4.64 1.72 -21.53
N THR A 58 -4.21 0.92 -20.56
CA THR A 58 -4.15 -0.55 -20.69
C THR A 58 -5.37 -1.22 -20.07
N ASP A 59 -5.82 -0.73 -18.91
CA ASP A 59 -7.00 -1.24 -18.22
C ASP A 59 -7.68 -0.12 -17.41
N LYS A 60 -8.62 0.56 -18.08
CA LYS A 60 -9.39 1.65 -17.48
C LYS A 60 -10.30 1.17 -16.34
N ASN A 61 -10.86 -0.03 -16.44
CA ASN A 61 -11.79 -0.53 -15.43
C ASN A 61 -11.06 -0.78 -14.11
N LEU A 62 -9.90 -1.43 -14.16
CA LEU A 62 -9.10 -1.66 -12.98
C LEU A 62 -8.58 -0.34 -12.39
N TYR A 63 -8.15 0.60 -13.23
CA TYR A 63 -7.77 1.94 -12.79
C TYR A 63 -8.91 2.63 -12.03
N ASP A 64 -10.11 2.70 -12.61
CA ASP A 64 -11.27 3.36 -12.01
C ASP A 64 -11.64 2.73 -10.65
N ILE A 65 -11.56 1.40 -10.52
CA ILE A 65 -11.80 0.69 -9.26
C ILE A 65 -10.73 1.04 -8.22
N VAL A 66 -9.45 1.02 -8.60
CA VAL A 66 -8.33 1.30 -7.69
C VAL A 66 -8.34 2.75 -7.22
N ILE A 67 -8.55 3.72 -8.13
CA ILE A 67 -8.64 5.14 -7.77
C ILE A 67 -9.82 5.37 -6.82
N LYS A 68 -11.00 4.84 -7.14
CA LYS A 68 -12.21 5.06 -6.34
C LYS A 68 -12.14 4.45 -4.93
N ASN A 69 -11.52 3.28 -4.79
CA ASN A 69 -11.62 2.49 -3.55
C ASN A 69 -10.32 2.44 -2.74
N MET A 70 -9.16 2.58 -3.38
CA MET A 70 -7.86 2.38 -2.74
C MET A 70 -7.04 3.67 -2.64
N VAL A 71 -7.36 4.72 -3.39
CA VAL A 71 -6.70 6.03 -3.28
C VAL A 71 -7.52 6.94 -2.37
N HIS A 72 -6.84 7.65 -1.47
CA HIS A 72 -7.47 8.72 -0.72
C HIS A 72 -7.67 9.92 -1.65
N GLY A 73 -8.92 10.34 -1.85
CA GLY A 73 -9.23 11.54 -2.62
C GLY A 73 -8.74 12.82 -1.92
N PRO A 74 -8.91 13.99 -2.57
CA PRO A 74 -8.51 15.25 -1.99
C PRO A 74 -9.28 15.50 -0.69
N CYS A 75 -8.63 16.12 0.30
CA CYS A 75 -9.25 16.48 1.58
C CYS A 75 -8.58 17.73 2.18
N GLY A 76 -9.19 18.28 3.22
CA GLY A 76 -8.67 19.48 3.88
C GLY A 76 -8.93 20.71 3.02
N ALA A 77 -7.87 21.46 2.71
CA ALA A 77 -7.98 22.68 1.90
C ALA A 77 -8.54 22.41 0.48
N PHE A 78 -8.26 21.23 -0.08
CA PHE A 78 -8.72 20.85 -1.42
C PHE A 78 -10.15 20.29 -1.43
N ASN A 79 -10.64 19.79 -0.29
CA ASN A 79 -12.03 19.36 -0.14
C ASN A 79 -12.43 19.35 1.34
N SER A 80 -13.15 20.39 1.75
CA SER A 80 -13.63 20.58 3.13
C SER A 80 -14.79 19.66 3.49
N LEU A 81 -15.47 19.07 2.50
CA LEU A 81 -16.60 18.15 2.69
C LEU A 81 -16.16 16.69 2.83
N SER A 82 -14.86 16.41 2.76
CA SER A 82 -14.35 15.05 2.86
C SER A 82 -14.70 14.42 4.23
N PRO A 83 -15.28 13.20 4.28
CA PRO A 83 -15.70 12.54 5.53
C PRO A 83 -14.58 12.30 6.54
N CYS A 84 -13.32 12.32 6.07
CA CYS A 84 -12.14 12.15 6.91
C CYS A 84 -11.78 13.40 7.72
N LEU A 85 -12.32 14.57 7.39
CA LEU A 85 -11.98 15.83 8.06
C LEU A 85 -12.61 15.88 9.46
N LYS A 86 -11.78 16.10 10.48
CA LYS A 86 -12.21 16.32 11.87
C LYS A 86 -11.42 17.49 12.45
N GLY A 87 -12.12 18.51 12.94
CA GLY A 87 -11.48 19.71 13.50
C GLY A 87 -10.56 20.44 12.50
N GLY A 88 -10.94 20.49 11.22
CA GLY A 88 -10.15 21.11 10.15
C GLY A 88 -8.94 20.31 9.66
N ASN A 89 -8.64 19.15 10.26
CA ASN A 89 -7.52 18.29 9.87
C ASN A 89 -8.00 16.91 9.40
N CYS A 90 -7.25 16.29 8.49
CA CYS A 90 -7.55 14.93 8.05
C CYS A 90 -7.27 13.94 9.20
N SER A 91 -8.33 13.35 9.76
CA SER A 91 -8.22 12.40 10.89
C SER A 91 -7.43 11.13 10.56
N LYS A 92 -7.20 10.85 9.29
CA LYS A 92 -6.43 9.70 8.81
C LYS A 92 -4.96 10.02 8.56
N ILE A 93 -4.56 11.29 8.72
CA ILE A 93 -3.17 11.75 8.59
C ILE A 93 -2.59 11.34 7.22
N TYR A 94 -3.43 11.40 6.18
CA TYR A 94 -2.95 11.33 4.81
C TYR A 94 -2.14 12.62 4.54
N LEU A 95 -1.00 12.49 3.83
CA LEU A 95 0.18 13.40 3.84
C LEU A 95 1.25 13.07 4.90
N ARG A 96 1.53 11.78 5.15
CA ARG A 96 2.71 11.38 5.95
C ARG A 96 4.00 11.86 5.28
N GLN A 97 4.93 12.40 6.06
CA GLN A 97 6.26 12.81 5.59
C GLN A 97 6.96 11.66 4.85
N PHE A 98 7.55 12.00 3.71
CA PHE A 98 8.29 11.09 2.86
C PHE A 98 9.69 10.84 3.42
N ILE A 99 10.13 9.59 3.41
CA ILE A 99 11.50 9.21 3.75
C ILE A 99 12.21 8.61 2.54
N LYS A 100 13.54 8.80 2.47
CA LYS A 100 14.35 8.40 1.31
C LYS A 100 14.63 6.89 1.25
N GLU A 101 14.70 6.21 2.40
CA GLU A 101 15.04 4.78 2.50
C GLU A 101 14.06 4.07 3.43
N THR A 102 13.72 2.81 3.09
CA THR A 102 12.86 1.96 3.91
C THR A 102 13.62 1.62 5.17
N GLN A 103 13.02 1.88 6.34
CA GLN A 103 13.67 1.72 7.64
C GLN A 103 12.84 0.82 8.54
N PHE A 104 13.52 0.01 9.35
CA PHE A 104 12.90 -0.65 10.48
C PHE A 104 12.79 0.35 11.63
N ALA A 105 11.57 0.64 12.06
CA ALA A 105 11.31 1.39 13.27
C ALA A 105 11.68 0.56 14.50
N THR A 106 11.88 1.27 15.62
CA THR A 106 12.25 0.68 16.91
C THR A 106 11.19 -0.26 17.50
N ASP A 107 9.94 -0.13 17.06
CA ASP A 107 8.83 -1.02 17.42
C ASP A 107 8.69 -2.24 16.51
N GLY A 108 9.63 -2.44 15.57
CA GLY A 108 9.60 -3.51 14.59
C GLY A 108 8.72 -3.25 13.38
N SER A 109 8.07 -2.08 13.29
CA SER A 109 7.33 -1.69 12.08
C SER A 109 8.28 -1.29 10.95
N VAL A 110 7.86 -1.48 9.70
CA VAL A 110 8.62 -1.03 8.53
C VAL A 110 8.04 0.32 8.09
N VAL A 111 8.91 1.31 7.97
CA VAL A 111 8.59 2.61 7.41
C VAL A 111 9.09 2.62 5.97
N PRO A 112 8.21 2.48 4.95
CA PRO A 112 8.65 2.35 3.56
C PRO A 112 9.04 3.69 2.91
N THR A 113 9.92 3.63 1.90
CA THR A 113 10.36 4.75 1.05
C THR A 113 9.24 5.49 0.34
N LYS A 114 9.56 6.66 -0.20
CA LYS A 114 8.77 7.34 -1.23
C LYS A 114 8.48 6.45 -2.46
N GLU A 115 9.40 5.58 -2.91
CA GLU A 115 9.15 4.69 -4.08
C GLU A 115 8.23 3.53 -3.73
N ALA A 116 8.31 2.98 -2.52
CA ALA A 116 7.37 1.95 -2.05
C ALA A 116 5.99 2.52 -1.67
N ARG A 117 5.93 3.80 -1.25
CA ARG A 117 4.67 4.52 -0.97
C ARG A 117 4.04 5.15 -2.20
N ARG A 118 4.83 5.55 -3.21
CA ARG A 118 4.32 5.92 -4.52
C ARG A 118 3.98 4.64 -5.22
N ARG A 119 2.74 4.54 -5.66
CA ARG A 119 2.40 3.46 -6.54
C ARG A 119 3.10 3.69 -7.87
N ARG A 120 3.91 2.74 -8.33
CA ARG A 120 4.77 2.87 -9.52
C ARG A 120 3.92 3.34 -10.71
N THR A 121 3.93 4.65 -10.92
CA THR A 121 3.32 5.31 -12.07
C THR A 121 4.30 6.38 -12.47
N ASN A 122 4.67 6.36 -13.74
CA ASN A 122 5.48 7.41 -14.39
C ASN A 122 4.72 8.74 -14.50
N ARG A 123 3.81 9.06 -13.57
CA ARG A 123 3.03 10.28 -13.56
C ARG A 123 3.02 10.88 -12.17
N ASN A 124 3.32 12.18 -12.11
CA ASN A 124 3.17 12.99 -10.92
C ASN A 124 1.70 12.98 -10.48
N CYS A 125 1.36 12.15 -9.49
CA CYS A 125 0.04 12.13 -8.84
C CYS A 125 -0.28 13.43 -8.07
N GLU A 126 0.59 14.44 -8.12
CA GLU A 126 0.32 15.78 -7.59
C GLU A 126 -0.68 16.56 -8.47
N ASN A 127 -0.89 16.14 -9.73
CA ASN A 127 -1.73 16.85 -10.69
C ASN A 127 -2.96 16.05 -11.18
N GLU A 128 -3.24 14.88 -10.62
CA GLU A 128 -4.41 14.04 -11.01
C GLU A 128 -5.42 13.84 -9.85
N ILE A 129 -5.38 14.69 -8.81
CA ILE A 129 -6.31 14.65 -7.67
C ILE A 129 -6.89 16.04 -7.40
#